data_AF-A0A9X3F1L9-F1
#
_entry.id   AF-A0A9X3F1L9-F1
#
_cell.length_a   1.000
_cell.length_b   1.000
_cell.length_c   1.000
_cell.angle_alpha   90.00
_cell.angle_beta   90.00
_cell.angle_gamma   90.00
#
_symmetry.space_group_name_H-M   'P 1'
#
loop_
_entity.id
_entity.type
_entity.pdbx_description
1 polymer ?
#
loop_
_entity_poly.entity_id
_entity_poly.type
_entity_poly.pdbx_seq_one_letter_code
_entity_poly.pdbx_strand_id
1 'polypeptide(L)'
;MVVKLRALLEGRMTRAEVKAWTREVWPPGSGQGSPFTSPDANCVFDSILNLEERWGDHELVREVDLRAYLRWLGEGEAFLADDEALVVLERDLEDFAAQTGTEAIRWWLDGIGWCAAVRFCAPARGRPFVARGQFERPKWLGICTLRGDDLHDAIVDLFEALAIDDEDCWLIHPQVNLTRLPVWALWREDDNCNRFEVARFRSYAKAREQERMFTALGHKQVYWVDPA
;
A
#
# COMPACT_ATOMS: atom_id res chain seq x y z
N MET A 1 -1.11 -6.84 26.38
CA MET A 1 -0.91 -5.89 25.25
C MET A 1 -2.14 -5.02 25.00
N VAL A 2 -3.30 -5.57 24.60
CA VAL A 2 -4.55 -4.80 24.32
C VAL A 2 -4.91 -3.78 25.41
N VAL A 3 -4.92 -4.19 26.68
CA VAL A 3 -5.23 -3.30 27.82
C VAL A 3 -4.27 -2.11 27.90
N LYS A 4 -2.98 -2.32 27.61
CA LYS A 4 -1.94 -1.30 27.68
C LYS A 4 -2.05 -0.32 26.51
N LEU A 5 -2.31 -0.82 25.30
CA LEU A 5 -2.57 0.01 24.11
C LEU A 5 -3.81 0.91 24.30
N ARG A 6 -4.91 0.37 24.83
CA ARG A 6 -6.10 1.18 25.15
C ARG A 6 -5.81 2.24 26.21
N ALA A 7 -5.12 1.87 27.28
CA ALA A 7 -4.75 2.83 28.33
C ALA A 7 -3.83 3.94 27.78
N LEU A 8 -2.91 3.64 26.86
CA LEU A 8 -2.08 4.63 26.19
C LEU A 8 -2.91 5.58 25.33
N LEU A 9 -3.81 5.05 24.49
CA LEU A 9 -4.72 5.84 23.64
C LEU A 9 -5.66 6.75 24.45
N GLU A 10 -6.11 6.27 25.61
CA GLU A 10 -6.99 7.01 26.52
C GLU A 10 -6.22 7.99 27.43
N GLY A 11 -4.89 8.09 27.31
CA GLY A 11 -4.05 8.95 28.16
C GLY A 11 -3.93 8.48 29.62
N ARG A 12 -4.35 7.24 29.93
CA ARG A 12 -4.23 6.62 31.26
C ARG A 12 -2.85 6.00 31.51
N MET A 13 -2.04 5.85 30.48
CA MET A 13 -0.64 5.43 30.56
C MET A 13 0.20 6.28 29.60
N THR A 14 1.45 6.53 29.98
CA THR A 14 2.46 7.16 29.15
C THR A 14 3.21 6.14 28.30
N ARG A 15 3.88 6.60 27.22
CA ARG A 15 4.74 5.76 26.37
C ARG A 15 5.85 5.07 27.19
N ALA A 16 6.44 5.80 28.14
CA ALA A 16 7.47 5.29 29.05
C ALA A 16 6.95 4.16 29.96
N GLU A 17 5.75 4.28 30.51
CA GLU A 17 5.14 3.22 31.33
C GLU A 17 4.81 1.96 30.50
N VAL A 18 4.36 2.13 29.25
CA VAL A 18 4.15 0.98 28.36
C VAL A 18 5.48 0.29 28.02
N LYS A 19 6.55 1.05 27.76
CA LYS A 19 7.90 0.51 27.51
C LYS A 19 8.53 -0.15 28.75
N ALA A 20 8.23 0.36 29.95
CA ALA A 20 8.62 -0.30 31.19
C ALA A 20 7.92 -1.67 31.31
N TRP A 21 6.61 -1.71 31.07
CA TRP A 21 5.84 -2.96 31.06
C TRP A 21 6.37 -3.98 30.03
N THR A 22 6.76 -3.57 28.83
CA THR A 22 7.31 -4.52 27.84
C THR A 22 8.61 -5.16 28.33
N ARG A 23 9.45 -4.44 29.09
CA ARG A 23 10.67 -4.99 29.72
C ARG A 23 10.38 -5.94 30.88
N GLU A 24 9.24 -5.78 31.56
CA GLU A 24 8.82 -6.74 32.59
C GLU A 24 8.34 -8.06 31.94
N VAL A 25 7.62 -7.96 30.82
CA VAL A 25 7.11 -9.12 30.08
C VAL A 25 8.24 -9.86 29.36
N TRP A 26 9.20 -9.13 28.79
CA TRP A 26 10.36 -9.68 28.10
C TRP A 26 11.65 -9.02 28.60
N PRO A 27 12.21 -9.52 29.71
CA PRO A 27 13.42 -8.93 30.29
C PRO A 27 14.64 -8.99 29.36
N PRO A 28 15.59 -8.04 29.52
CA PRO A 28 16.88 -8.14 28.84
C PRO A 28 17.54 -9.50 29.12
N GLY A 29 17.98 -10.19 28.07
CA GLY A 29 18.58 -11.52 28.17
C GLY A 29 17.63 -12.70 27.91
N SER A 30 16.34 -12.46 27.62
CA SER A 30 15.38 -13.52 27.24
C SER A 30 15.70 -14.24 25.91
N GLY A 31 16.73 -13.82 25.18
CA GLY A 31 17.15 -14.40 23.90
C GLY A 31 16.53 -13.69 22.69
N GLN A 32 16.70 -14.29 21.51
CA GLN A 32 16.07 -13.83 20.27
C GLN A 32 14.59 -14.23 20.24
N GLY A 33 13.76 -13.38 19.62
CA GLY A 33 12.33 -13.60 19.47
C GLY A 33 11.48 -12.75 20.43
N SER A 34 10.26 -13.23 20.68
CA SER A 34 9.21 -12.46 21.35
C SER A 34 8.41 -13.37 22.29
N PRO A 35 7.79 -12.83 23.35
CA PRO A 35 6.98 -13.61 24.29
C PRO A 35 5.71 -14.22 23.69
N PHE A 36 5.35 -13.88 22.44
CA PHE A 36 4.13 -14.40 21.81
C PHE A 36 4.45 -15.37 20.66
N THR A 37 3.49 -16.27 20.42
CA THR A 37 3.58 -17.27 19.34
C THR A 37 2.91 -16.78 18.05
N SER A 38 2.05 -15.76 18.14
CA SER A 38 1.38 -15.15 16.99
C SER A 38 2.31 -14.13 16.33
N PRO A 39 2.54 -14.21 15.00
CA PRO A 39 3.33 -13.22 14.27
C PRO A 39 2.82 -11.79 14.44
N ASP A 40 1.50 -11.58 14.39
CA ASP A 40 0.90 -10.26 14.58
C ASP A 40 1.12 -9.72 16.00
N ALA A 41 0.98 -10.59 17.00
CA ALA A 41 1.25 -10.21 18.38
C ALA A 41 2.73 -9.86 18.60
N ASN A 42 3.64 -10.58 17.95
CA ASN A 42 5.07 -10.28 17.98
C ASN A 42 5.37 -8.94 17.34
N CYS A 43 4.85 -8.72 16.14
CA CYS A 43 5.02 -7.48 15.40
C CYS A 43 4.51 -6.25 16.21
N VAL A 44 3.33 -6.35 16.81
CA VAL A 44 2.83 -5.28 17.68
C VAL A 44 3.70 -5.11 18.91
N PHE A 45 4.14 -6.21 19.54
CA PHE A 45 5.01 -6.16 20.72
C PHE A 45 6.36 -5.48 20.42
N ASP A 46 6.98 -5.79 19.29
CA ASP A 46 8.25 -5.20 18.90
C ASP A 46 8.07 -3.71 18.51
N SER A 47 6.93 -3.37 17.92
CA SER A 47 6.58 -1.97 17.64
C SER A 47 6.44 -1.17 18.94
N ILE A 48 5.81 -1.73 19.97
CA ILE A 48 5.65 -1.05 21.26
C ILE A 48 6.94 -1.01 22.10
N LEU A 49 7.86 -1.96 21.93
CA LEU A 49 9.20 -1.88 22.52
C LEU A 49 9.93 -0.61 22.06
N ASN A 50 9.64 -0.17 20.84
CA ASN A 50 10.21 1.02 20.20
C ASN A 50 9.26 2.24 20.23
N LEU A 51 8.28 2.27 21.16
CA LEU A 51 7.32 3.38 21.30
C LEU A 51 7.97 4.76 21.46
N GLU A 52 9.16 4.88 22.02
CA GLU A 52 9.80 6.19 22.22
C GLU A 52 10.65 6.66 21.04
N GLU A 53 10.78 5.83 20.01
CA GLU A 53 11.59 6.15 18.84
C GLU A 53 10.95 7.24 17.98
N ARG A 54 11.81 8.08 17.38
CA ARG A 54 11.41 9.24 16.58
C ARG A 54 12.18 9.24 15.27
N TRP A 55 11.52 9.73 14.22
CA TRP A 55 12.12 10.02 12.93
C TRP A 55 12.01 11.51 12.67
N GLY A 56 13.13 12.22 12.81
CA GLY A 56 13.13 13.68 12.92
C GLY A 56 12.27 14.12 14.11
N ASP A 57 11.32 15.03 13.85
CA ASP A 57 10.42 15.55 14.88
C ASP A 57 9.16 14.70 15.08
N HIS A 58 9.00 13.59 14.36
CA HIS A 58 7.80 12.77 14.40
C HIS A 58 8.02 11.49 15.21
N GLU A 59 7.01 11.09 15.98
CA GLU A 59 6.98 9.77 16.60
C GLU A 59 6.82 8.69 15.51
N LEU A 60 7.57 7.59 15.62
CA LEU A 60 7.45 6.49 14.67
C LEU A 60 6.13 5.74 14.83
N VAL A 61 5.75 5.43 16.08
CA VAL A 61 4.43 4.88 16.41
C VAL A 61 3.46 6.01 16.72
N ARG A 62 2.47 6.24 15.85
CA ARG A 62 1.46 7.30 15.98
C ARG A 62 0.17 6.73 16.56
N GLU A 63 -0.77 7.61 16.88
CA GLU A 63 -2.09 7.22 17.37
C GLU A 63 -2.84 6.30 16.39
N VAL A 64 -2.74 6.58 15.08
CA VAL A 64 -3.33 5.74 14.03
C VAL A 64 -2.76 4.31 14.04
N ASP A 65 -1.47 4.17 14.29
CA ASP A 65 -0.79 2.87 14.36
C ASP A 65 -1.29 2.07 15.58
N LEU A 66 -1.41 2.72 16.75
CA LEU A 66 -1.96 2.09 17.97
C LEU A 66 -3.41 1.61 17.78
N ARG A 67 -4.24 2.40 17.09
CA ARG A 67 -5.62 2.01 16.76
C ARG A 67 -5.63 0.80 15.81
N ALA A 68 -4.74 0.77 14.83
CA ALA A 68 -4.60 -0.38 13.93
C ALA A 68 -4.15 -1.64 14.68
N TYR A 69 -3.16 -1.51 15.58
CA TYR A 69 -2.69 -2.63 16.41
C TYR A 69 -3.80 -3.22 17.27
N LEU A 70 -4.69 -2.37 17.82
CA LEU A 70 -5.85 -2.85 18.56
C LEU A 70 -6.81 -3.67 17.71
N ARG A 71 -7.06 -3.27 16.46
CA ARG A 71 -7.88 -4.06 15.54
C ARG A 71 -7.21 -5.37 15.16
N TRP A 72 -5.90 -5.37 14.88
CA TRP A 72 -5.15 -6.59 14.59
C TRP A 72 -5.25 -7.60 15.73
N LEU A 73 -5.03 -7.14 16.98
CA LEU A 73 -5.06 -8.01 18.15
C LEU A 73 -6.46 -8.40 18.62
N GLY A 74 -7.45 -7.51 18.45
CA GLY A 74 -8.78 -7.67 19.00
C GLY A 74 -9.79 -8.29 18.03
N GLU A 75 -9.66 -7.99 16.75
CA GLU A 75 -10.62 -8.34 15.71
C GLU A 75 -10.04 -9.34 14.70
N GLY A 76 -8.73 -9.62 14.77
CA GLY A 76 -8.05 -10.48 13.81
C GLY A 76 -7.94 -9.84 12.43
N GLU A 77 -8.00 -8.51 12.31
CA GLU A 77 -7.81 -7.75 11.06
C GLU A 77 -6.37 -7.80 10.51
N ALA A 78 -5.60 -8.82 10.86
CA ALA A 78 -4.31 -9.08 10.26
C ALA A 78 -4.52 -9.32 8.76
N PHE A 79 -4.06 -8.39 7.94
CA PHE A 79 -4.13 -8.56 6.50
C PHE A 79 -2.98 -9.48 6.10
N LEU A 80 -3.30 -10.76 5.99
CA LEU A 80 -2.47 -11.79 5.38
C LEU A 80 -2.44 -11.55 3.87
N ALA A 81 -1.82 -10.44 3.44
CA ALA A 81 -1.47 -10.31 2.02
C ALA A 81 -0.57 -11.48 1.66
N ASP A 82 -0.60 -11.87 0.38
CA ASP A 82 0.44 -12.74 -0.11
C ASP A 82 1.82 -12.13 0.16
N ASP A 83 2.80 -12.98 0.43
CA ASP A 83 4.18 -12.53 0.68
C ASP A 83 4.81 -12.03 -0.64
N GLU A 84 4.26 -12.44 -1.78
CA GLU A 84 4.68 -12.00 -3.11
C GLU A 84 3.90 -10.77 -3.58
N ALA A 85 4.64 -9.75 -4.02
CA ALA A 85 4.04 -8.54 -4.59
C ALA A 85 3.44 -8.84 -5.98
N LEU A 86 2.21 -8.36 -6.21
CA LEU A 86 1.58 -8.36 -7.53
C LEU A 86 2.34 -7.42 -8.48
N VAL A 87 2.70 -6.23 -7.99
CA VAL A 87 3.59 -5.28 -8.68
C VAL A 87 4.51 -4.58 -7.69
N VAL A 88 5.62 -4.04 -8.19
CA VAL A 88 6.47 -3.09 -7.45
C VAL A 88 6.47 -1.76 -8.17
N LEU A 89 6.17 -0.68 -7.45
CA LEU A 89 6.16 0.69 -7.98
C LEU A 89 7.33 1.50 -7.39
N GLU A 90 7.91 2.39 -8.20
CA GLU A 90 8.86 3.40 -7.73
C GLU A 90 8.09 4.60 -7.15
N ARG A 91 7.61 4.49 -5.91
CA ARG A 91 6.82 5.54 -5.24
C ARG A 91 7.13 5.62 -3.76
N ASP A 92 6.93 6.80 -3.20
CA ASP A 92 6.94 7.01 -1.74
C ASP A 92 5.62 6.55 -1.11
N LEU A 93 5.70 5.90 0.05
CA LEU A 93 4.51 5.35 0.73
C LEU A 93 3.57 6.45 1.24
N GLU A 94 4.11 7.55 1.78
CA GLU A 94 3.30 8.64 2.32
C GLU A 94 2.61 9.40 1.19
N ASP A 95 3.29 9.62 0.07
CA ASP A 95 2.66 10.16 -1.15
C ASP A 95 1.56 9.24 -1.66
N PHE A 96 1.79 7.92 -1.63
CA PHE A 96 0.78 6.91 -2.01
C PHE A 96 -0.42 6.89 -1.05
N ALA A 97 -0.16 7.00 0.26
CA ALA A 97 -1.18 7.11 1.29
C ALA A 97 -2.07 8.34 1.05
N ALA A 98 -1.45 9.50 0.78
CA ALA A 98 -2.14 10.72 0.43
C ALA A 98 -2.97 10.59 -0.85
N GLN A 99 -2.43 9.98 -1.92
CA GLN A 99 -3.14 9.75 -3.17
C GLN A 99 -4.38 8.88 -2.98
N THR A 100 -4.28 7.84 -2.15
CA THR A 100 -5.39 6.91 -1.87
C THR A 100 -6.36 7.43 -0.80
N GLY A 101 -6.05 8.55 -0.15
CA GLY A 101 -6.85 9.09 0.95
C GLY A 101 -6.87 8.18 2.18
N THR A 102 -5.78 7.43 2.40
CA THR A 102 -5.66 6.48 3.51
C THR A 102 -4.45 6.81 4.37
N GLU A 103 -4.44 6.35 5.61
CA GLU A 103 -3.28 6.50 6.48
C GLU A 103 -2.41 5.25 6.39
N ALA A 104 -1.10 5.45 6.15
CA ALA A 104 -0.15 4.35 6.27
C ALA A 104 -0.12 3.87 7.72
N ILE A 105 -0.05 2.56 7.95
CA ILE A 105 0.17 1.96 9.27
C ILE A 105 1.62 1.50 9.34
N ARG A 106 2.33 1.91 10.39
CA ARG A 106 3.74 1.57 10.63
C ARG A 106 3.87 0.43 11.60
N TRP A 107 4.88 -0.41 11.46
CA TRP A 107 5.23 -1.44 12.45
C TRP A 107 6.71 -1.80 12.36
N TRP A 108 7.23 -2.34 13.45
CA TRP A 108 8.55 -2.94 13.51
C TRP A 108 8.52 -4.39 13.06
N LEU A 109 9.48 -4.77 12.22
CA LEU A 109 9.71 -6.14 11.82
C LEU A 109 11.16 -6.53 12.15
N ASP A 110 11.33 -7.52 13.02
CA ASP A 110 12.65 -7.94 13.50
C ASP A 110 13.59 -8.32 12.34
N GLY A 111 14.84 -7.86 12.41
CA GLY A 111 15.84 -8.01 11.36
C GLY A 111 15.64 -7.15 10.09
N ILE A 112 14.48 -6.50 9.92
CA ILE A 112 14.17 -5.65 8.76
C ILE A 112 14.11 -4.17 9.13
N GLY A 113 13.55 -3.84 10.31
CA GLY A 113 13.37 -2.47 10.78
C GLY A 113 11.94 -1.97 10.63
N TRP A 114 11.77 -0.65 10.48
CA TRP A 114 10.45 -0.04 10.31
C TRP A 114 9.87 -0.29 8.92
N CYS A 115 8.71 -0.93 8.93
CA CYS A 115 7.87 -1.14 7.76
C CYS A 115 6.61 -0.28 7.86
N ALA A 116 5.98 -0.04 6.73
CA ALA A 116 4.69 0.60 6.68
C ALA A 116 3.84 0.07 5.53
N ALA A 117 2.52 0.17 5.68
CA ALA A 117 1.59 -0.22 4.64
C ALA A 117 0.34 0.65 4.58
N VAL A 118 -0.18 0.74 3.37
CA VAL A 118 -1.42 1.39 3.01
C VAL A 118 -2.39 0.32 2.52
N ARG A 119 -3.59 0.27 3.10
CA ARG A 119 -4.69 -0.58 2.62
C ARG A 119 -5.64 0.26 1.79
N PHE A 120 -5.99 -0.19 0.60
CA PHE A 120 -6.94 0.49 -0.28
C PHE A 120 -7.74 -0.54 -1.08
N CYS A 121 -8.79 -0.10 -1.78
CA CYS A 121 -9.59 -0.98 -2.62
C CYS A 121 -9.70 -0.45 -4.04
N ALA A 122 -9.78 -1.35 -5.02
CA ALA A 122 -10.20 -0.96 -6.37
C ALA A 122 -11.64 -0.41 -6.34
N PRO A 123 -11.89 0.84 -6.78
CA PRO A 123 -13.20 1.45 -6.66
C PRO A 123 -14.33 0.69 -7.37
N ALA A 124 -14.04 0.06 -8.50
CA ALA A 124 -15.04 -0.60 -9.33
C ALA A 124 -15.56 -1.92 -8.73
N ARG A 125 -14.70 -2.70 -8.08
CA ARG A 125 -15.02 -4.06 -7.59
C ARG A 125 -14.88 -4.21 -6.08
N GLY A 126 -14.38 -3.19 -5.39
CA GLY A 126 -14.07 -3.26 -3.95
C GLY A 126 -12.93 -4.22 -3.61
N ARG A 127 -12.15 -4.70 -4.59
CA ARG A 127 -11.04 -5.63 -4.37
C ARG A 127 -9.98 -4.97 -3.47
N PRO A 128 -9.63 -5.56 -2.33
CA PRO A 128 -8.66 -4.97 -1.43
C PRO A 128 -7.22 -5.24 -1.89
N PHE A 129 -6.37 -4.24 -1.68
CA PHE A 129 -4.93 -4.30 -1.91
C PHE A 129 -4.19 -3.76 -0.69
N VAL A 130 -2.93 -4.14 -0.58
CA VAL A 130 -2.01 -3.55 0.39
C VAL A 130 -0.72 -3.16 -0.28
N ALA A 131 -0.41 -1.87 -0.27
CA ALA A 131 0.92 -1.37 -0.62
C ALA A 131 1.80 -1.46 0.63
N ARG A 132 2.97 -2.08 0.52
CA ARG A 132 3.96 -2.26 1.59
C ARG A 132 5.29 -1.66 1.17
N GLY A 133 5.96 -1.00 2.09
CA GLY A 133 7.30 -0.43 1.88
C GLY A 133 8.13 -0.44 3.16
N GLN A 134 9.45 -0.35 3.00
CA GLN A 134 10.34 -0.05 4.11
C GLN A 134 10.31 1.45 4.36
N PHE A 135 10.06 1.85 5.60
CA PHE A 135 9.95 3.26 5.97
C PHE A 135 11.30 3.98 5.79
N GLU A 136 12.40 3.31 6.10
CA GLU A 136 13.76 3.87 5.99
C GLU A 136 14.29 3.89 4.55
N ARG A 137 13.63 3.19 3.63
CA ARG A 137 13.99 3.12 2.20
C ARG A 137 12.75 3.33 1.34
N PRO A 138 12.20 4.56 1.33
CA PRO A 138 10.84 4.82 0.86
C PRO A 138 10.66 4.73 -0.67
N LYS A 139 11.64 4.22 -1.42
CA LYS A 139 11.64 4.32 -2.88
C LYS A 139 10.73 3.31 -3.58
N TRP A 140 10.46 2.17 -2.94
CA TRP A 140 9.80 1.04 -3.61
C TRP A 140 8.60 0.55 -2.79
N LEU A 141 7.45 0.43 -3.47
CA LEU A 141 6.22 -0.09 -2.91
C LEU A 141 5.87 -1.41 -3.58
N GLY A 142 5.87 -2.50 -2.81
CA GLY A 142 5.26 -3.74 -3.24
C GLY A 142 3.76 -3.67 -3.00
N ILE A 143 2.95 -3.84 -4.04
CA ILE A 143 1.49 -3.95 -3.89
C ILE A 143 1.13 -5.42 -3.92
N CYS A 144 0.50 -5.89 -2.84
CA CYS A 144 0.05 -7.26 -2.67
C CYS A 144 -1.48 -7.34 -2.77
N THR A 145 -1.97 -8.49 -3.21
CA THR A 145 -3.40 -8.86 -3.20
C THR A 145 -3.70 -9.81 -2.04
N LEU A 146 -4.98 -10.13 -1.81
CA LEU A 146 -5.34 -11.18 -0.86
C LEU A 146 -4.94 -12.56 -1.40
N ARG A 147 -4.51 -13.46 -0.50
CA ARG A 147 -4.19 -14.84 -0.87
C ARG A 147 -5.40 -15.51 -1.54
N GLY A 148 -5.16 -16.11 -2.71
CA GLY A 148 -6.16 -16.86 -3.47
C GLY A 148 -6.88 -16.04 -4.55
N ASP A 149 -6.58 -14.75 -4.69
CA ASP A 149 -7.08 -13.95 -5.81
C ASP A 149 -6.51 -14.42 -7.15
N ASP A 150 -7.32 -14.33 -8.21
CA ASP A 150 -6.81 -14.47 -9.57
C ASP A 150 -5.93 -13.26 -9.91
N LEU A 151 -4.66 -13.52 -10.19
CA LEU A 151 -3.66 -12.47 -10.39
C LEU A 151 -3.93 -11.61 -11.64
N HIS A 152 -4.60 -12.15 -12.66
CA HIS A 152 -4.92 -11.40 -13.87
C HIS A 152 -6.08 -10.43 -13.61
N ASP A 153 -7.13 -10.88 -12.91
CA ASP A 153 -8.21 -9.98 -12.50
C ASP A 153 -7.71 -8.93 -11.51
N ALA A 154 -6.82 -9.32 -10.58
CA ALA A 154 -6.23 -8.41 -9.60
C ALA A 154 -5.38 -7.32 -10.26
N ILE A 155 -4.54 -7.66 -11.26
CA ILE A 155 -3.72 -6.63 -11.92
C ILE A 155 -4.56 -5.67 -12.75
N VAL A 156 -5.64 -6.14 -13.40
CA VAL A 156 -6.59 -5.25 -14.10
C VAL A 156 -7.23 -4.29 -13.10
N ASP A 157 -7.75 -4.80 -11.99
CA ASP A 157 -8.37 -3.97 -10.96
C ASP A 157 -7.39 -2.94 -10.38
N LEU A 158 -6.12 -3.33 -10.20
CA LEU A 158 -5.06 -2.45 -9.71
C LEU A 158 -4.71 -1.34 -10.73
N PHE A 159 -4.52 -1.71 -11.99
CA PHE A 159 -4.19 -0.79 -13.07
C PHE A 159 -5.28 0.26 -13.29
N GLU A 160 -6.54 -0.16 -13.17
CA GLU A 160 -7.69 0.76 -13.21
C GLU A 160 -7.75 1.65 -11.95
N ALA A 161 -7.51 1.07 -10.76
CA ALA A 161 -7.60 1.80 -9.50
C ALA A 161 -6.56 2.92 -9.37
N LEU A 162 -5.36 2.70 -9.89
CA LEU A 162 -4.24 3.63 -9.76
C LEU A 162 -3.97 4.45 -11.03
N ALA A 163 -4.73 4.21 -12.11
CA ALA A 163 -4.49 4.77 -13.44
C ALA A 163 -3.04 4.55 -13.91
N ILE A 164 -2.53 3.33 -13.73
CA ILE A 164 -1.19 2.90 -14.13
C ILE A 164 -1.26 1.74 -15.13
N ASP A 165 -0.15 1.43 -15.79
CA ASP A 165 0.03 0.21 -16.59
C ASP A 165 1.38 -0.48 -16.32
N ASP A 166 1.76 -1.42 -17.20
CA ASP A 166 2.97 -2.20 -17.05
C ASP A 166 4.26 -1.39 -17.19
N GLU A 167 4.23 -0.28 -17.91
CA GLU A 167 5.40 0.60 -18.06
C GLU A 167 5.68 1.40 -16.78
N ASP A 168 4.68 1.59 -15.92
CA ASP A 168 4.83 2.25 -14.62
C ASP A 168 5.35 1.31 -13.52
N CYS A 169 5.43 0.01 -13.82
CA CYS A 169 5.80 -1.02 -12.85
C CYS A 169 7.29 -1.38 -13.00
N TRP A 170 8.02 -1.36 -11.90
CA TRP A 170 9.39 -1.88 -11.85
C TRP A 170 9.44 -3.40 -11.95
N LEU A 171 8.47 -4.05 -11.31
CA LEU A 171 8.30 -5.49 -11.34
C LEU A 171 6.80 -5.78 -11.44
N ILE A 172 6.46 -6.80 -12.23
CA ILE A 172 5.14 -7.41 -12.24
C ILE A 172 5.32 -8.87 -11.89
N HIS A 173 4.38 -9.42 -11.11
CA HIS A 173 4.39 -10.81 -10.71
C HIS A 173 4.53 -11.75 -11.92
N PRO A 174 5.47 -12.72 -11.91
CA PRO A 174 5.87 -13.46 -13.11
C PRO A 174 4.76 -14.36 -13.69
N GLN A 175 3.73 -14.68 -12.90
CA GLN A 175 2.58 -15.47 -13.37
C GLN A 175 1.50 -14.63 -14.08
N VAL A 176 1.62 -13.30 -14.07
CA VAL A 176 0.71 -12.44 -14.82
C VAL A 176 1.13 -12.44 -16.29
N ASN A 177 0.24 -12.89 -17.17
CA ASN A 177 0.45 -12.81 -18.61
C ASN A 177 -0.14 -11.50 -19.17
N LEU A 178 0.73 -10.52 -19.42
CA LEU A 178 0.36 -9.20 -19.94
C LEU A 178 -0.39 -9.25 -21.28
N THR A 179 -0.19 -10.30 -22.08
CA THR A 179 -0.91 -10.43 -23.37
C THR A 179 -2.40 -10.71 -23.22
N ARG A 180 -2.83 -11.16 -22.04
CA ARG A 180 -4.24 -11.41 -21.71
C ARG A 180 -4.96 -10.18 -21.15
N LEU A 181 -4.21 -9.11 -20.85
CA LEU A 181 -4.78 -7.88 -20.31
C LEU A 181 -5.49 -7.10 -21.42
N PRO A 182 -6.58 -6.38 -21.10
CA PRO A 182 -7.24 -5.50 -22.06
C PRO A 182 -6.26 -4.47 -22.61
N VAL A 183 -6.48 -4.05 -23.86
CA VAL A 183 -5.72 -2.97 -24.50
C VAL A 183 -6.69 -1.87 -24.87
N TRP A 184 -6.27 -0.64 -24.61
CA TRP A 184 -7.00 0.57 -24.91
C TRP A 184 -6.15 1.45 -25.81
N ALA A 185 -6.69 1.86 -26.95
CA ALA A 185 -6.05 2.80 -27.84
C ALA A 185 -6.59 4.21 -27.57
N LEU A 186 -5.68 5.14 -27.36
CA LEU A 186 -5.99 6.57 -27.43
C LEU A 186 -5.93 7.00 -28.89
N TRP A 187 -7.04 7.51 -29.39
CA TRP A 187 -7.18 7.99 -30.75
C TRP A 187 -7.23 9.52 -30.79
N ARG A 188 -6.89 10.07 -31.95
CA ARG A 188 -7.03 11.48 -32.30
C ARG A 188 -7.64 11.64 -33.68
N GLU A 189 -8.57 12.58 -33.82
CA GLU A 189 -9.08 13.06 -35.11
C GLU A 189 -8.63 14.53 -35.29
N ASP A 190 -8.02 14.84 -36.43
CA ASP A 190 -7.60 16.20 -36.78
C ASP A 190 -8.71 16.99 -37.49
N ASP A 191 -8.42 18.24 -37.86
CA ASP A 191 -9.36 19.13 -38.56
C ASP A 191 -9.64 18.73 -40.02
N ASN A 192 -8.90 17.76 -40.54
CA ASN A 192 -9.11 17.16 -41.86
C ASN A 192 -9.83 15.80 -41.76
N CYS A 193 -10.39 15.47 -40.59
CA CYS A 193 -11.06 14.20 -40.30
C CYS A 193 -10.14 12.96 -40.42
N ASN A 194 -8.83 13.12 -40.35
CA ASN A 194 -7.91 12.00 -40.32
C ASN A 194 -7.84 11.43 -38.90
N ARG A 195 -7.92 10.10 -38.79
CA ARG A 195 -7.86 9.39 -37.50
C ARG A 195 -6.51 8.72 -37.32
N PHE A 196 -5.90 8.93 -36.16
CA PHE A 196 -4.62 8.37 -35.81
C PHE A 196 -4.66 7.76 -34.41
N GLU A 197 -4.07 6.57 -34.27
CA GLU A 197 -3.75 6.01 -32.97
C GLU A 197 -2.55 6.79 -32.39
N VAL A 198 -2.71 7.32 -31.19
CA VAL A 198 -1.69 8.11 -30.49
C VAL A 198 -0.83 7.22 -29.60
N ALA A 199 -1.47 6.32 -28.85
CA ALA A 199 -0.82 5.43 -27.90
C ALA A 199 -1.73 4.25 -27.53
N ARG A 200 -1.15 3.20 -26.95
CA ARG A 200 -1.85 2.06 -26.36
C ARG A 200 -1.55 1.95 -24.88
N PHE A 201 -2.53 1.47 -24.12
CA PHE A 201 -2.46 1.32 -22.67
C PHE A 201 -3.08 -0.01 -22.24
N ARG A 202 -2.64 -0.56 -21.10
CA ARG A 202 -3.29 -1.69 -20.43
C ARG A 202 -4.35 -1.29 -19.41
N SER A 203 -4.48 0.01 -19.16
CA SER A 203 -5.45 0.60 -18.23
C SER A 203 -6.32 1.60 -18.97
N TYR A 204 -7.63 1.42 -18.87
CA TYR A 204 -8.60 2.39 -19.37
C TYR A 204 -8.49 3.70 -18.59
N ALA A 205 -8.37 3.63 -17.25
CA ALA A 205 -8.19 4.81 -16.42
C ALA A 205 -6.97 5.65 -16.83
N LYS A 206 -5.82 5.01 -17.11
CA LYS A 206 -4.62 5.71 -17.62
C LYS A 206 -4.85 6.31 -18.99
N ALA A 207 -5.46 5.55 -19.93
CA ALA A 207 -5.78 6.05 -21.26
C ALA A 207 -6.70 7.29 -21.21
N ARG A 208 -7.70 7.28 -20.33
CA ARG A 208 -8.63 8.40 -20.09
C ARG A 208 -7.96 9.59 -19.41
N GLU A 209 -6.94 9.38 -18.59
CA GLU A 209 -6.13 10.48 -18.07
C GLU A 209 -5.32 11.15 -19.18
N GLN A 210 -4.68 10.38 -20.05
CA GLN A 210 -3.97 10.91 -21.20
C GLN A 210 -4.90 11.66 -22.17
N GLU A 211 -6.07 11.09 -22.50
CA GLU A 211 -7.10 11.78 -23.29
C GLU A 211 -7.49 13.14 -22.68
N ARG A 212 -7.73 13.20 -21.36
CA ARG A 212 -8.04 14.45 -20.66
C ARG A 212 -6.90 15.45 -20.75
N MET A 213 -5.66 15.01 -20.58
CA MET A 213 -4.47 15.85 -20.72
C MET A 213 -4.36 16.43 -22.13
N PHE A 214 -4.48 15.62 -23.17
CA PHE A 214 -4.44 16.09 -24.55
C PHE A 214 -5.58 17.04 -24.90
N THR A 215 -6.79 16.75 -24.42
CA THR A 215 -7.96 17.62 -24.60
C THR A 215 -7.75 18.98 -23.94
N ALA A 216 -7.13 19.01 -22.76
CA ALA A 216 -6.86 20.25 -22.02
C ALA A 216 -5.84 21.18 -22.70
N LEU A 217 -5.03 20.69 -23.65
CA LEU A 217 -4.11 21.53 -24.43
C LEU A 217 -4.84 22.44 -25.43
N GLY A 218 -6.14 22.25 -25.66
CA GLY A 218 -6.97 23.19 -26.42
C GLY A 218 -6.70 23.21 -27.93
N HIS A 219 -6.11 22.15 -28.48
CA HIS A 219 -5.96 22.00 -29.93
C HIS A 219 -7.34 21.76 -30.59
N LYS A 220 -7.49 22.11 -31.87
CA LYS A 220 -8.69 21.78 -32.68
C LYS A 220 -8.72 20.30 -33.07
N GLN A 221 -8.47 19.42 -32.12
CA GLN A 221 -8.36 17.98 -32.30
C GLN A 221 -9.30 17.30 -31.31
N VAL A 222 -9.92 16.21 -31.74
CA VAL A 222 -10.78 15.40 -30.87
C VAL A 222 -9.99 14.17 -30.45
N TYR A 223 -10.00 13.86 -29.15
CA TYR A 223 -9.37 12.68 -28.58
C TYR A 223 -10.43 11.77 -27.98
N TRP A 224 -10.25 10.45 -28.10
CA TRP A 224 -11.11 9.47 -27.44
C TRP A 224 -10.35 8.16 -27.17
N VAL A 225 -10.92 7.31 -26.33
CA VAL A 225 -10.34 6.00 -25.97
C VAL A 225 -11.29 4.90 -26.43
N ASP A 226 -10.76 3.93 -27.19
CA ASP A 226 -11.48 2.74 -27.65
C ASP A 226 -10.71 1.46 -27.28
N PRO A 227 -11.41 0.32 -27.11
CA PRO A 227 -10.76 -1.00 -27.06
C PRO A 227 -9.92 -1.25 -28.32
N ALA A 228 -8.74 -1.85 -28.17
CA ALA A 228 -7.80 -2.15 -29.25
C ALA A 228 -7.62 -3.65 -29.52
#